data_AF-A0A2X1QE14-F1
#
_entry.id   AF-A0A2X1QE14-F1
#
_cell.length_a   1.000
_cell.length_b   1.000
_cell.length_c   1.000
_cell.angle_alpha   90.00
_cell.angle_beta   90.00
_cell.angle_gamma   90.00
#
_symmetry.space_group_name_H-M   'P 1'
#
loop_
_entity.id
_entity.type
_entity.pdbx_description
1 polymer ?
#
loop_
_entity_poly.entity_id
_entity_poly.type
_entity_poly.pdbx_seq_one_letter_code
_entity_poly.pdbx_strand_id
1 'polypeptide(L)'
;MIPYLFGASPAICSSFLQGKPTTLPFEETGNGMYYLLYATSLRLSDLGYTNKSQSNLGITFNDLHEYVAGLKRAIKTPSEEYAKIGLQKDGKYLQINSNILQIENELYAPIRPKRVTRRGETPSDALLRGGIEYIEVRSLDINPFSPIGVDAQQVRFLDLFMVWCALADAPEMSSDELLCTRTNWNRVILEGRKPGLTLGDWLRKRAVPAGSGGQRSVPRFTPRGADPGQYPRWPGISAGLRRAAGLL
;
A
#
# COMPACT_ATOMS: atom_id res chain seq x y z
N MET A 1 -10.19 0.27 2.41
CA MET A 1 -11.02 0.89 3.48
C MET A 1 -10.43 2.21 3.98
N ILE A 2 -9.15 2.25 4.35
CA ILE A 2 -8.51 3.47 4.88
C ILE A 2 -8.79 4.74 4.06
N PRO A 3 -8.58 4.77 2.72
CA PRO A 3 -8.86 5.96 1.93
C PRO A 3 -10.35 6.32 1.90
N TYR A 4 -11.25 5.35 1.99
CA TYR A 4 -12.68 5.64 2.04
C TYR A 4 -13.07 6.42 3.30
N LEU A 5 -12.53 6.02 4.45
CA LEU A 5 -12.88 6.64 5.74
C LEU A 5 -12.05 7.90 6.03
N PHE A 6 -10.78 7.91 5.64
CA PHE A 6 -9.79 8.91 6.07
C PHE A 6 -9.03 9.55 4.92
N GLY A 7 -9.45 9.30 3.67
CA GLY A 7 -8.95 10.05 2.52
C GLY A 7 -9.40 11.50 2.63
N ALA A 8 -8.44 12.42 2.50
CA ALA A 8 -8.66 13.85 2.71
C ALA A 8 -8.07 14.69 1.58
N SER A 9 -7.80 14.09 0.42
CA SER A 9 -7.26 14.78 -0.74
C SER A 9 -8.10 14.53 -2.01
N PRO A 10 -9.39 14.94 -2.06
CA PRO A 10 -10.23 14.77 -3.26
C PRO A 10 -9.92 15.82 -4.35
N ALA A 11 -9.10 16.82 -4.05
CA ALA A 11 -8.74 17.92 -4.93
C ALA A 11 -7.21 18.10 -5.01
N ILE A 12 -6.73 18.65 -6.12
CA ILE A 12 -5.33 18.98 -6.39
C ILE A 12 -5.22 20.35 -7.06
N CYS A 13 -4.08 21.01 -6.91
CA CYS A 13 -3.77 22.22 -7.67
C CYS A 13 -3.46 21.89 -9.13
N SER A 14 -3.81 22.78 -10.07
CA SER A 14 -3.45 22.69 -11.48
C SER A 14 -1.97 22.39 -11.75
N SER A 15 -1.08 22.85 -10.87
CA SER A 15 0.36 22.57 -10.93
C SER A 15 0.73 21.08 -10.88
N PHE A 16 -0.09 20.22 -10.28
CA PHE A 16 0.13 18.77 -10.25
C PHE A 16 -0.11 18.09 -11.60
N LEU A 17 -0.99 18.67 -12.43
CA LEU A 17 -1.25 18.14 -13.76
C LEU A 17 -0.11 18.48 -14.73
N GLN A 18 0.66 19.55 -14.48
CA GLN A 18 1.79 20.00 -15.31
C GLN A 18 1.46 20.06 -16.82
N GLY A 19 0.20 20.36 -17.17
CA GLY A 19 -0.28 20.36 -18.54
C GLY A 19 -0.38 18.97 -19.20
N LYS A 20 -0.18 17.88 -18.47
CA LYS A 20 -0.38 16.52 -18.98
C LYS A 20 -1.88 16.25 -19.14
N PRO A 21 -2.32 15.76 -20.32
CA PRO A 21 -3.71 15.37 -20.50
C PRO A 21 -4.04 14.21 -19.57
N THR A 22 -5.13 14.35 -18.84
CA THR A 22 -5.69 13.31 -17.97
C THR A 22 -7.02 12.86 -18.53
N THR A 23 -7.27 11.55 -18.54
CA THR A 23 -8.57 10.96 -18.92
C THR A 23 -9.58 10.99 -17.77
N LEU A 24 -9.15 11.39 -16.56
CA LEU A 24 -10.02 11.48 -15.40
C LEU A 24 -10.95 12.70 -15.54
N PRO A 25 -12.25 12.56 -15.22
CA PRO A 25 -13.25 13.60 -15.41
C PRO A 25 -13.18 14.66 -14.30
N PHE A 26 -12.09 15.43 -14.28
CA PHE A 26 -11.92 16.51 -13.31
C PHE A 26 -12.95 17.61 -13.49
N GLU A 27 -13.50 18.08 -12.38
CA GLU A 27 -14.18 19.36 -12.29
C GLU A 27 -13.17 20.42 -11.83
N GLU A 28 -13.33 21.65 -12.32
CA GLU A 28 -12.49 22.79 -11.97
C GLU A 28 -13.29 23.80 -11.17
N THR A 29 -12.66 24.32 -10.12
CA THR A 29 -13.17 25.46 -9.36
C THR A 29 -12.58 26.77 -9.91
N GLY A 30 -13.26 27.90 -9.71
CA GLY A 30 -12.82 29.20 -10.25
C GLY A 30 -11.45 29.72 -9.78
N ASN A 31 -10.76 29.02 -8.87
CA ASN A 31 -9.41 29.37 -8.39
C ASN A 31 -8.31 28.41 -8.89
N GLY A 32 -8.60 27.56 -9.89
CA GLY A 32 -7.61 26.65 -10.49
C GLY A 32 -7.36 25.35 -9.72
N MET A 33 -8.25 25.00 -8.78
CA MET A 33 -8.25 23.67 -8.16
C MET A 33 -9.09 22.69 -8.97
N TYR A 34 -8.53 21.51 -9.21
CA TYR A 34 -9.20 20.37 -9.84
C TYR A 34 -9.63 19.36 -8.79
N TYR A 35 -10.83 18.79 -8.92
CA TYR A 35 -11.31 17.74 -8.04
C TYR A 35 -12.12 16.69 -8.78
N LEU A 36 -12.20 15.49 -8.20
CA LEU A 36 -13.14 14.46 -8.63
C LEU A 36 -14.26 14.36 -7.61
N LEU A 37 -15.50 14.52 -8.07
CA LEU A 37 -16.70 14.62 -7.21
C LEU A 37 -16.79 13.52 -6.16
N TYR A 38 -16.41 12.30 -6.52
CA TYR A 38 -16.51 11.11 -5.67
C TYR A 38 -15.16 10.58 -5.16
N ALA A 39 -14.05 11.27 -5.45
CA ALA A 39 -12.74 10.84 -4.97
C ALA A 39 -12.63 10.95 -3.45
N THR A 40 -11.70 10.17 -2.91
CA THR A 40 -11.37 10.13 -1.50
C THR A 40 -9.92 10.59 -1.26
N SER A 41 -8.95 9.99 -1.97
CA SER A 41 -7.53 10.26 -1.75
C SER A 41 -6.72 10.27 -3.05
N LEU A 42 -6.72 11.38 -3.78
CA LEU A 42 -5.88 11.58 -4.97
C LEU A 42 -4.38 11.46 -4.67
N ARG A 43 -3.95 11.67 -3.41
CA ARG A 43 -2.57 11.41 -2.97
C ARG A 43 -2.11 9.98 -3.30
N LEU A 44 -3.03 9.01 -3.19
CA LEU A 44 -2.75 7.60 -3.45
C LEU A 44 -3.00 7.18 -4.90
N SER A 45 -3.47 8.10 -5.75
CA SER A 45 -3.70 7.84 -7.18
C SER A 45 -2.41 7.94 -8.01
N ASP A 46 -2.51 7.54 -9.28
CA ASP A 46 -1.49 7.70 -10.32
C ASP A 46 -1.03 9.16 -10.55
N LEU A 47 -1.78 10.14 -10.05
CA LEU A 47 -1.43 11.57 -10.10
C LEU A 47 -0.66 12.05 -8.87
N GLY A 48 -0.62 11.22 -7.83
CA GLY A 48 0.08 11.50 -6.58
C GLY A 48 1.49 10.91 -6.58
N TYR A 49 1.79 10.11 -5.56
CA TYR A 49 3.15 9.63 -5.28
C TYR A 49 3.55 8.33 -6.00
N THR A 50 2.69 7.76 -6.83
CA THR A 50 2.92 6.45 -7.46
C THR A 50 3.79 6.58 -8.70
N ASN A 51 4.90 5.85 -8.71
CA ASN A 51 5.77 5.72 -9.87
C ASN A 51 5.34 4.51 -10.72
N LYS A 52 4.90 4.75 -11.95
CA LYS A 52 4.45 3.69 -12.88
C LYS A 52 5.54 2.66 -13.17
N SER A 53 6.82 3.00 -12.99
CA SER A 53 7.94 2.05 -13.17
C SER A 53 7.94 0.93 -12.13
N GLN A 54 7.27 1.11 -10.99
CA GLN A 54 7.28 0.15 -9.88
C GLN A 54 6.15 -0.88 -9.91
N SER A 55 5.10 -0.67 -10.72
CA SER A 55 3.94 -1.58 -10.75
C SER A 55 4.30 -2.98 -11.24
N ASN A 56 5.40 -3.11 -12.01
CA ASN A 56 5.85 -4.35 -12.63
C ASN A 56 7.02 -5.03 -11.89
N LEU A 57 7.35 -4.60 -10.66
CA LEU A 57 8.46 -5.18 -9.91
C LEU A 57 8.21 -6.62 -9.44
N GLY A 58 6.96 -7.11 -9.49
CA GLY A 58 6.61 -8.48 -9.12
C GLY A 58 6.88 -8.82 -7.66
N ILE A 59 6.94 -7.81 -6.78
CA ILE A 59 7.16 -7.99 -5.35
C ILE A 59 5.84 -8.46 -4.72
N THR A 60 5.87 -9.65 -4.14
CA THR A 60 4.74 -10.26 -3.42
C THR A 60 4.95 -10.19 -1.90
N PHE A 61 3.92 -10.53 -1.13
CA PHE A 61 3.94 -10.51 0.34
C PHE A 61 3.77 -11.90 0.97
N ASN A 62 4.01 -12.97 0.18
CA ASN A 62 3.74 -14.35 0.62
C ASN A 62 4.80 -14.83 1.61
N ASP A 63 6.06 -14.66 1.25
CA ASP A 63 7.21 -15.07 2.03
C ASP A 63 8.21 -13.91 2.21
N LEU A 64 8.91 -13.92 3.34
CA LEU A 64 9.88 -12.87 3.68
C LEU A 64 11.10 -12.89 2.76
N HIS A 65 11.63 -14.08 2.44
CA HIS A 65 12.79 -14.21 1.58
C HIS A 65 12.44 -13.84 0.15
N GLU A 66 11.26 -14.24 -0.34
CA GLU A 66 10.76 -13.80 -1.64
C GLU A 66 10.60 -12.28 -1.73
N TYR A 67 9.97 -11.66 -0.72
CA TYR A 67 9.82 -10.20 -0.65
C TYR A 67 11.19 -9.50 -0.71
N VAL A 68 12.14 -9.93 0.12
CA VAL A 68 13.48 -9.34 0.16
C VAL A 68 14.23 -9.59 -1.16
N ALA A 69 14.10 -10.78 -1.75
CA ALA A 69 14.73 -11.08 -3.04
C ALA A 69 14.19 -10.19 -4.17
N GLY A 70 12.87 -9.96 -4.20
CA GLY A 70 12.22 -9.04 -5.14
C GLY A 70 12.72 -7.60 -4.97
N LEU A 71 12.77 -7.11 -3.73
CA LEU A 71 13.28 -5.78 -3.42
C LEU A 71 14.77 -5.62 -3.78
N LYS A 72 15.62 -6.59 -3.42
CA LYS A 72 17.05 -6.59 -3.77
C LYS A 72 17.30 -6.71 -5.27
N ARG A 73 16.39 -7.35 -6.01
CA ARG A 73 16.43 -7.37 -7.47
C ARG A 73 16.10 -5.99 -8.03
N ALA A 74 15.02 -5.37 -7.57
CA ALA A 74 14.57 -4.06 -8.03
C ALA A 74 15.65 -2.97 -7.88
N ILE A 75 16.39 -2.95 -6.76
CA ILE A 75 17.51 -2.00 -6.55
C ILE A 75 18.73 -2.25 -7.45
N LYS A 76 18.81 -3.42 -8.09
CA LYS A 76 19.91 -3.81 -8.99
C LYS A 76 19.50 -3.80 -10.46
N THR A 77 18.22 -3.57 -10.76
CA THR A 77 17.71 -3.59 -12.14
C THR A 77 17.90 -2.21 -12.78
N PRO A 78 18.69 -2.06 -13.85
CA PRO A 78 18.85 -0.80 -14.56
C PRO A 78 17.51 -0.30 -15.17
N SER A 79 17.33 1.01 -15.22
CA SER A 79 16.20 1.67 -15.88
C SER A 79 16.69 2.47 -17.09
N GLU A 80 16.19 2.16 -18.28
CA GLU A 80 16.51 2.92 -19.50
C GLU A 80 16.06 4.38 -19.39
N GLU A 81 14.93 4.63 -18.72
CA GLU A 81 14.43 5.98 -18.48
C GLU A 81 15.39 6.80 -17.62
N TYR A 82 15.88 6.21 -16.51
CA TYR A 82 16.78 6.92 -15.59
C TYR A 82 18.21 6.99 -16.12
N ALA A 83 18.62 6.04 -16.97
CA ALA A 83 19.88 6.12 -17.69
C ALA A 83 19.93 7.32 -18.64
N LYS A 84 18.81 7.67 -19.30
CA LYS A 84 18.72 8.86 -20.19
C LYS A 84 18.90 10.19 -19.46
N ILE A 85 18.55 10.25 -18.17
CA ILE A 85 18.80 11.43 -17.32
C ILE A 85 20.32 11.61 -17.09
N GLY A 86 21.06 10.49 -17.03
CA GLY A 86 22.48 10.47 -16.70
C GLY A 86 22.73 10.49 -15.19
N LEU A 87 23.89 9.96 -14.78
CA LEU A 87 24.31 9.93 -13.39
C LEU A 87 24.88 11.29 -12.92
N GLN A 88 25.57 11.98 -13.83
CA GLN A 88 26.26 13.23 -13.56
C GLN A 88 26.05 14.20 -14.73
N LYS A 89 25.89 15.48 -14.42
CA LYS A 89 25.86 16.57 -15.40
C LYS A 89 26.68 17.74 -14.87
N ASP A 90 27.58 18.27 -15.70
CA ASP A 90 28.46 19.40 -15.36
C ASP A 90 29.23 19.20 -14.03
N GLY A 91 29.75 17.99 -13.82
CA GLY A 91 30.47 17.63 -12.60
C GLY A 91 29.59 17.36 -11.37
N LYS A 92 28.26 17.50 -11.45
CA LYS A 92 27.34 17.28 -10.33
C LYS A 92 26.55 15.99 -10.47
N TYR A 93 26.53 15.19 -9.41
CA TYR A 93 25.70 13.98 -9.36
C TYR A 93 24.21 14.37 -9.35
N LEU A 94 23.45 13.78 -10.26
CA LEU A 94 22.00 13.94 -10.35
C LEU A 94 21.24 12.84 -9.61
N GLN A 95 21.86 11.66 -9.48
CA GLN A 95 21.26 10.44 -8.95
C GLN A 95 22.33 9.62 -8.19
N ILE A 96 21.90 8.68 -7.35
CA ILE A 96 22.78 7.69 -6.68
C ILE A 96 23.19 6.59 -7.67
N ASN A 97 22.23 6.11 -8.46
CA ASN A 97 22.41 5.17 -9.56
C ASN A 97 21.26 5.34 -10.58
N SER A 98 21.29 4.59 -11.67
CA SER A 98 20.25 4.61 -12.71
C SER A 98 19.38 3.34 -12.71
N ASN A 99 19.16 2.72 -11.55
CA ASN A 99 18.33 1.53 -11.39
C ASN A 99 16.86 1.92 -11.16
N ILE A 100 15.93 0.98 -11.32
CA ILE A 100 14.49 1.20 -11.09
C ILE A 100 14.23 1.74 -9.68
N LEU A 101 15.00 1.26 -8.70
CA LEU A 101 15.08 1.84 -7.36
C LEU A 101 16.54 2.18 -7.05
N GLN A 102 16.80 3.39 -6.59
CA GLN A 102 18.14 3.79 -6.14
C GLN A 102 18.50 3.15 -4.80
N ILE A 103 17.53 3.11 -3.88
CA ILE A 103 17.61 2.51 -2.55
C ILE A 103 16.26 1.89 -2.17
N GLU A 104 16.21 1.03 -1.15
CA GLU A 104 14.98 0.32 -0.76
C GLU A 104 13.84 1.26 -0.35
N ASN A 105 14.17 2.44 0.19
CA ASN A 105 13.18 3.41 0.67
C ASN A 105 12.31 3.99 -0.46
N GLU A 106 12.79 3.92 -1.70
CA GLU A 106 12.11 4.41 -2.91
C GLU A 106 10.94 3.51 -3.34
N LEU A 107 10.85 2.26 -2.85
CA LEU A 107 9.73 1.36 -3.14
C LEU A 107 8.42 1.91 -2.60
N TYR A 108 7.59 2.55 -3.40
CA TYR A 108 6.28 3.01 -2.99
C TYR A 108 5.34 1.83 -2.74
N ALA A 109 4.92 1.67 -1.50
CA ALA A 109 3.97 0.63 -1.09
C ALA A 109 3.03 1.20 -0.02
N PRO A 110 1.72 0.86 -0.06
CA PRO A 110 0.73 1.33 0.91
C PRO A 110 0.98 0.76 2.31
N ILE A 111 1.67 -0.38 2.39
CA ILE A 111 2.11 -1.01 3.62
C ILE A 111 3.49 -1.64 3.44
N ARG A 112 4.35 -1.60 4.47
CA ARG A 112 5.71 -2.17 4.41
C ARG A 112 6.04 -3.02 5.65
N PRO A 113 6.68 -4.19 5.49
CA PRO A 113 7.33 -4.88 6.61
C PRO A 113 8.57 -4.10 7.05
N LYS A 114 8.79 -3.99 8.36
CA LYS A 114 9.91 -3.24 8.91
C LYS A 114 10.57 -3.96 10.08
N ARG A 115 11.84 -3.63 10.27
CA ARG A 115 12.65 -3.93 11.44
C ARG A 115 13.63 -2.77 11.66
N VAL A 116 13.91 -2.48 12.92
CA VAL A 116 14.92 -1.47 13.28
C VAL A 116 16.29 -1.93 12.77
N THR A 117 16.93 -1.07 11.98
CA THR A 117 18.25 -1.32 11.40
C THR A 117 19.35 -1.07 12.42
N ARG A 118 20.39 -1.88 12.37
CA ARG A 118 21.67 -1.57 13.03
C ARG A 118 22.41 -0.51 12.21
N ARG A 119 23.42 0.13 12.81
CA ARG A 119 24.27 1.11 12.10
C ARG A 119 24.91 0.45 10.87
N GLY A 120 24.70 1.03 9.70
CA GLY A 120 25.22 0.52 8.41
C GLY A 120 24.43 -0.65 7.82
N GLU A 121 23.36 -1.11 8.47
CA GLU A 121 22.52 -2.19 7.97
C GLU A 121 21.42 -1.66 7.05
N THR A 122 21.21 -2.33 5.92
CA THR A 122 20.10 -1.99 5.01
C THR A 122 18.77 -2.49 5.57
N PRO A 123 17.63 -1.81 5.29
CA PRO A 123 16.29 -2.31 5.60
C PRO A 123 16.06 -3.79 5.25
N SER A 124 16.50 -4.25 4.08
CA SER A 124 16.32 -5.64 3.67
C SER A 124 17.21 -6.61 4.43
N ASP A 125 18.44 -6.22 4.78
CA ASP A 125 19.33 -7.04 5.62
C ASP A 125 18.78 -7.17 7.05
N ALA A 126 18.23 -6.09 7.61
CA ALA A 126 17.57 -6.15 8.91
C ALA A 126 16.43 -7.17 8.90
N LEU A 127 15.56 -7.12 7.87
CA LEU A 127 14.47 -8.07 7.68
C LEU A 127 14.98 -9.53 7.59
N LEU A 128 16.03 -9.80 6.81
CA LEU A 128 16.63 -11.15 6.73
C LEU A 128 17.23 -11.60 8.04
N ARG A 129 17.87 -10.69 8.79
CA ARG A 129 18.52 -11.01 10.06
C ARG A 129 17.52 -11.41 11.15
N GLY A 130 16.41 -10.69 11.28
CA GLY A 130 15.54 -10.80 12.44
C GLY A 130 14.07 -11.07 12.13
N GLY A 131 13.70 -11.23 10.87
CA GLY A 131 12.30 -11.26 10.46
C GLY A 131 11.62 -9.90 10.56
N ILE A 132 10.30 -9.89 10.36
CA ILE A 132 9.46 -8.69 10.48
C ILE A 132 9.29 -8.37 11.97
N GLU A 133 9.52 -7.12 12.37
CA GLU A 133 9.35 -6.64 13.74
C GLU A 133 8.06 -5.83 13.90
N TYR A 134 7.77 -4.97 12.94
CA TYR A 134 6.56 -4.17 12.90
C TYR A 134 6.15 -3.91 11.44
N ILE A 135 4.95 -3.34 11.28
CA ILE A 135 4.39 -2.99 9.98
C ILE A 135 4.20 -1.47 9.92
N GLU A 136 4.55 -0.86 8.81
CA GLU A 136 4.37 0.56 8.55
C GLU A 136 3.20 0.76 7.57
N VAL A 137 2.08 1.30 8.05
CA VAL A 137 0.92 1.70 7.23
C VAL A 137 1.15 3.10 6.70
N ARG A 138 1.12 3.27 5.37
CA ARG A 138 1.51 4.52 4.68
C ARG A 138 0.35 5.14 3.89
N SER A 139 -0.83 4.54 3.95
CA SER A 139 -2.02 4.94 3.19
C SER A 139 -2.89 6.01 3.84
N LEU A 140 -2.52 6.54 5.01
CA LEU A 140 -3.27 7.65 5.63
C LEU A 140 -2.91 8.98 4.97
N ASP A 141 -3.92 9.78 4.66
CA ASP A 141 -3.72 11.20 4.36
C ASP A 141 -3.58 12.00 5.66
N ILE A 142 -3.02 13.20 5.54
CA ILE A 142 -3.04 14.16 6.65
C ILE A 142 -4.50 14.49 6.96
N ASN A 143 -4.90 14.35 8.22
CA ASN A 143 -6.21 14.74 8.70
C ASN A 143 -6.30 16.28 8.80
N PRO A 144 -7.05 16.97 7.93
CA PRO A 144 -7.14 18.42 7.94
C PRO A 144 -7.95 18.96 9.13
N PHE A 145 -8.65 18.08 9.86
CA PHE A 145 -9.48 18.41 11.02
C PHE A 145 -8.74 18.24 12.35
N SER A 146 -7.47 17.82 12.31
CA SER A 146 -6.60 17.72 13.48
C SER A 146 -5.35 18.57 13.31
N PRO A 147 -4.95 19.38 14.31
CA PRO A 147 -3.76 20.23 14.21
C PRO A 147 -2.45 19.44 14.11
N ILE A 148 -2.45 18.16 14.49
CA ILE A 148 -1.29 17.27 14.38
C ILE A 148 -1.38 16.33 13.17
N GLY A 149 -2.37 16.52 12.29
CA GLY A 149 -2.55 15.73 11.07
C GLY A 149 -3.05 14.29 11.28
N VAL A 150 -3.39 13.91 12.51
CA VAL A 150 -3.98 12.61 12.88
C VAL A 150 -4.78 12.76 14.19
N ASP A 151 -5.76 11.90 14.44
CA ASP A 151 -6.50 11.87 15.71
C ASP A 151 -6.58 10.46 16.33
N ALA A 152 -7.09 10.40 17.57
CA ALA A 152 -7.23 9.16 18.30
C ALA A 152 -8.25 8.19 17.68
N GLN A 153 -9.24 8.68 16.93
CA GLN A 153 -10.22 7.83 16.25
C GLN A 153 -9.54 7.06 15.11
N GLN A 154 -8.72 7.73 14.31
CA GLN A 154 -7.94 7.12 13.24
C GLN A 154 -7.00 6.05 13.79
N VAL A 155 -6.29 6.35 14.89
CA VAL A 155 -5.37 5.38 15.53
C VAL A 155 -6.12 4.16 16.06
N ARG A 156 -7.21 4.34 16.81
CA ARG A 156 -8.01 3.22 17.34
C ARG A 156 -8.63 2.37 16.23
N PHE A 157 -9.06 2.98 15.14
CA PHE A 157 -9.52 2.24 13.97
C PHE A 157 -8.40 1.38 13.40
N LEU A 158 -7.19 1.94 13.23
CA LEU A 158 -6.06 1.19 12.70
C LEU A 158 -5.66 0.03 13.60
N ASP A 159 -5.69 0.19 14.93
CA ASP A 159 -5.43 -0.90 15.87
C ASP A 159 -6.39 -2.07 15.63
N LEU A 160 -7.70 -1.79 15.60
CA LEU A 160 -8.73 -2.81 15.37
C LEU A 160 -8.60 -3.45 13.98
N PHE A 161 -8.35 -2.63 12.95
CA PHE A 161 -8.20 -3.09 11.59
C PHE A 161 -6.96 -3.99 11.41
N MET A 162 -5.84 -3.64 12.04
CA MET A 162 -4.60 -4.42 11.99
C MET A 162 -4.72 -5.74 12.77
N VAL A 163 -5.36 -5.72 13.94
CA VAL A 163 -5.67 -6.95 14.68
C VAL A 163 -6.57 -7.86 13.84
N TRP A 164 -7.62 -7.32 13.21
CA TRP A 164 -8.47 -8.12 12.33
C TRP A 164 -7.71 -8.69 11.12
N CYS A 165 -6.82 -7.91 10.50
CA CYS A 165 -5.96 -8.40 9.42
C CYS A 165 -5.10 -9.58 9.87
N ALA A 166 -4.56 -9.55 11.09
CA ALA A 166 -3.72 -10.62 11.63
C ALA A 166 -4.52 -11.89 11.99
N LEU A 167 -5.80 -11.75 12.34
CA LEU A 167 -6.66 -12.88 12.75
C LEU A 167 -7.37 -13.56 11.59
N ALA A 168 -7.71 -12.81 10.53
CA ALA A 168 -8.47 -13.35 9.42
C ALA A 168 -7.58 -14.12 8.44
N ASP A 169 -8.06 -15.29 7.99
CA ASP A 169 -7.34 -16.12 7.02
C ASP A 169 -6.92 -15.31 5.78
N ALA A 170 -5.64 -15.40 5.44
CA ALA A 170 -5.01 -14.64 4.36
C ALA A 170 -4.24 -15.61 3.46
N PRO A 171 -4.92 -16.24 2.48
CA PRO A 171 -4.25 -17.10 1.53
C PRO A 171 -3.18 -16.33 0.77
N GLU A 172 -2.16 -17.05 0.28
CA GLU A 172 -1.13 -16.46 -0.59
C GLU A 172 -1.76 -15.81 -1.82
N MET A 173 -1.16 -14.70 -2.26
CA MET A 173 -1.62 -13.97 -3.43
C MET A 173 -0.55 -13.96 -4.51
N SER A 174 -0.93 -14.32 -5.73
CA SER A 174 -0.11 -14.09 -6.90
C SER A 174 0.00 -12.59 -7.21
N SER A 175 0.94 -12.22 -8.07
CA SER A 175 1.05 -10.84 -8.57
C SER A 175 -0.25 -10.36 -9.25
N ASP A 176 -0.98 -11.25 -9.94
CA ASP A 176 -2.24 -10.93 -10.60
C ASP A 176 -3.39 -10.74 -9.59
N GLU A 177 -3.40 -11.53 -8.51
CA GLU A 177 -4.34 -11.35 -7.41
C GLU A 177 -4.09 -10.01 -6.68
N LEU A 178 -2.82 -9.65 -6.44
CA LEU A 178 -2.43 -8.33 -5.91
C LEU A 178 -2.77 -7.18 -6.86
N LEU A 179 -2.71 -7.39 -8.18
CA LEU A 179 -3.16 -6.38 -9.13
C LEU A 179 -4.70 -6.21 -9.04
N CYS A 180 -5.44 -7.29 -8.83
CA CYS A 180 -6.88 -7.24 -8.65
C CYS A 180 -7.28 -6.46 -7.40
N THR A 181 -6.54 -6.57 -6.29
CA THR A 181 -6.81 -5.78 -5.08
C THR A 181 -6.52 -4.30 -5.31
N ARG A 182 -5.46 -3.97 -6.07
CA ARG A 182 -5.16 -2.59 -6.50
C ARG A 182 -6.28 -1.98 -7.34
N THR A 183 -7.00 -2.76 -8.15
CA THR A 183 -8.17 -2.26 -8.89
C THR A 183 -9.27 -1.76 -7.95
N ASN A 184 -9.57 -2.50 -6.88
CA ASN A 184 -10.53 -2.03 -5.87
C ASN A 184 -10.04 -0.77 -5.16
N TRP A 185 -8.75 -0.73 -4.85
CA TRP A 185 -8.10 0.43 -4.24
C TRP A 185 -8.25 1.68 -5.10
N ASN A 186 -7.96 1.58 -6.41
CA ASN A 186 -8.10 2.67 -7.36
C ASN A 186 -9.55 3.14 -7.51
N ARG A 187 -10.53 2.24 -7.50
CA ARG A 187 -11.95 2.61 -7.52
C ARG A 187 -12.34 3.41 -6.27
N VAL A 188 -11.87 2.99 -5.09
CA VAL A 188 -12.12 3.73 -3.85
C VAL A 188 -11.43 5.10 -3.85
N ILE A 189 -10.20 5.17 -4.35
CA ILE A 189 -9.45 6.43 -4.46
C ILE A 189 -10.18 7.44 -5.34
N LEU A 190 -10.58 7.02 -6.55
CA LEU A 190 -11.06 7.93 -7.59
C LEU A 190 -12.57 8.19 -7.51
N GLU A 191 -13.35 7.20 -7.07
CA GLU A 191 -14.81 7.29 -7.04
C GLU A 191 -15.45 6.61 -5.83
N GLY A 192 -14.71 6.45 -4.71
CA GLY A 192 -15.17 5.71 -3.53
C GLY A 192 -16.48 6.19 -2.92
N ARG A 193 -16.83 7.47 -3.09
CA ARG A 193 -18.10 8.05 -2.58
C ARG A 193 -19.27 7.97 -3.57
N LYS A 194 -19.08 7.36 -4.75
CA LYS A 194 -20.10 7.28 -5.79
C LYS A 194 -21.24 6.33 -5.37
N PRO A 195 -22.50 6.78 -5.34
CA PRO A 195 -23.63 5.91 -5.05
C PRO A 195 -23.69 4.71 -6.00
N GLY A 196 -23.92 3.52 -5.46
CA GLY A 196 -23.97 2.28 -6.24
C GLY A 196 -22.61 1.74 -6.69
N LEU A 197 -21.48 2.27 -6.18
CA LEU A 197 -20.16 1.70 -6.47
C LEU A 197 -20.10 0.24 -6.00
N THR A 198 -19.82 -0.64 -6.95
CA THR A 198 -19.52 -2.05 -6.68
C THR A 198 -18.02 -2.25 -6.53
N LEU A 199 -17.56 -3.25 -5.79
CA LEU A 199 -16.15 -3.64 -5.75
C LEU A 199 -16.02 -5.08 -6.24
N GLY A 200 -14.88 -5.41 -6.85
CA GLY A 200 -14.59 -6.77 -7.28
C GLY A 200 -14.31 -7.67 -6.08
N ASP A 201 -14.86 -8.88 -6.08
CA ASP A 201 -14.51 -9.89 -5.09
C ASP A 201 -13.25 -10.64 -5.56
N TRP A 202 -12.11 -10.36 -4.93
CA TRP A 202 -10.85 -11.02 -5.24
C TRP A 202 -10.81 -12.47 -4.72
N LEU A 203 -11.61 -12.81 -3.70
CA LEU A 203 -11.73 -14.17 -3.17
C LEU A 203 -12.57 -15.07 -4.10
N ARG A 204 -13.52 -14.51 -4.85
CA ARG A 204 -14.33 -15.28 -5.82
C ARG A 204 -13.57 -15.72 -7.07
N LYS A 205 -12.48 -15.04 -7.44
CA LYS A 205 -11.62 -15.50 -8.57
C LYS A 205 -10.90 -16.81 -8.27
N ARG A 206 -10.87 -17.23 -7.00
CA ARG A 206 -10.42 -18.56 -6.54
C ARG A 206 -11.49 -19.65 -6.65
N ALA A 207 -12.59 -19.42 -7.38
CA ALA A 207 -13.61 -20.44 -7.61
C ALA A 207 -12.96 -21.75 -8.11
N VAL A 208 -12.90 -22.70 -7.17
CA VAL A 208 -12.41 -24.07 -7.32
C VAL A 208 -13.25 -24.78 -8.38
N PRO A 209 -12.69 -25.74 -9.15
CA PRO A 209 -13.46 -26.61 -10.03
C PRO A 209 -14.67 -27.19 -9.32
N ALA A 210 -15.78 -27.31 -10.05
CA ALA A 210 -17.09 -27.72 -9.52
C ALA A 210 -16.99 -28.93 -8.58
N GLY A 211 -17.26 -28.71 -7.30
CA GLY A 211 -17.36 -29.76 -6.29
C GLY A 211 -17.37 -29.22 -4.87
N SER A 212 -18.52 -29.35 -4.20
CA SER A 212 -18.81 -29.06 -2.79
C SER A 212 -19.16 -27.61 -2.41
N GLY A 213 -20.47 -27.36 -2.36
CA GLY A 213 -21.06 -26.18 -1.72
C GLY A 213 -20.98 -26.27 -0.20
N GLY A 214 -20.65 -25.15 0.43
CA GLY A 214 -20.75 -24.96 1.87
C GLY A 214 -20.76 -23.48 2.19
N GLN A 215 -21.88 -22.96 2.70
CA GLN A 215 -21.98 -21.62 3.26
C GLN A 215 -21.00 -21.51 4.44
N ARG A 216 -19.96 -20.68 4.31
CA ARG A 216 -19.05 -20.38 5.42
C ARG A 216 -19.69 -19.30 6.31
N SER A 217 -20.08 -19.68 7.51
CA SER A 217 -20.57 -18.80 8.57
C SER A 217 -19.44 -17.99 9.20
N VAL A 218 -19.77 -16.79 9.67
CA VAL A 218 -18.89 -15.92 10.46
C VAL A 218 -18.80 -16.47 11.90
N PRO A 219 -17.61 -16.75 12.46
CA PRO A 219 -17.52 -17.26 13.83
C PRO A 219 -17.91 -16.18 14.85
N ARG A 220 -18.75 -16.53 15.82
CA ARG A 220 -19.11 -15.70 16.98
C ARG A 220 -18.09 -15.96 18.11
N PHE A 221 -17.50 -14.92 18.69
CA PHE A 221 -16.53 -15.04 19.79
C PHE A 221 -17.11 -14.62 21.15
N THR A 222 -16.68 -15.33 22.20
CA THR A 222 -16.84 -14.99 23.62
C THR A 222 -15.44 -14.81 24.23
N PRO A 223 -15.13 -13.69 24.91
CA PRO A 223 -13.77 -13.46 25.43
C PRO A 223 -13.47 -14.33 26.64
N ARG A 224 -12.30 -15.01 26.63
CA ARG A 224 -11.61 -15.41 27.87
C ARG A 224 -10.38 -14.53 28.02
N GLY A 225 -10.17 -14.00 29.23
CA GLY A 225 -9.21 -12.96 29.56
C GLY A 225 -7.77 -13.34 29.23
N ALA A 226 -7.00 -12.34 28.75
CA ALA A 226 -5.57 -12.44 28.51
C ALA A 226 -4.79 -11.82 29.69
N ASP A 227 -3.80 -12.58 30.18
CA ASP A 227 -2.80 -12.17 31.17
C ASP A 227 -1.75 -11.24 30.51
N PRO A 228 -1.39 -10.08 31.08
CA PRO A 228 -0.55 -9.07 30.42
C PRO A 228 0.96 -9.40 30.30
N GLY A 229 1.42 -10.55 30.81
CA GLY A 229 2.84 -10.80 31.08
C GLY A 229 3.70 -11.47 29.99
N GLN A 230 3.14 -11.91 28.87
CA GLN A 230 3.91 -12.62 27.82
C GLN A 230 3.49 -12.14 26.44
N TYR A 231 4.28 -11.27 25.81
CA TYR A 231 4.15 -11.03 24.36
C TYR A 231 4.75 -12.25 23.62
N PRO A 232 3.94 -13.09 22.94
CA PRO A 232 4.48 -14.19 22.15
C PRO A 232 5.22 -13.61 20.93
N ARG A 233 6.26 -14.28 20.43
CA ARG A 233 6.73 -14.02 19.05
C ARG A 233 5.55 -14.36 18.12
N TRP A 234 4.97 -13.36 17.45
CA TRP A 234 3.70 -13.49 16.73
C TRP A 234 3.89 -14.12 15.33
N PRO A 235 3.54 -15.40 15.10
CA PRO A 235 3.44 -15.97 13.74
C PRO A 235 2.35 -15.31 12.87
N GLY A 236 1.51 -14.42 13.43
CA GLY A 236 0.43 -13.73 12.72
C GLY A 236 0.82 -12.49 11.91
N ILE A 237 2.05 -11.97 12.05
CA ILE A 237 2.47 -10.72 11.37
C ILE A 237 2.50 -10.90 9.84
N SER A 238 2.94 -12.05 9.34
CA SER A 238 3.00 -12.32 7.90
C SER A 238 1.61 -12.49 7.27
N ALA A 239 0.67 -13.11 7.98
CA ALA A 239 -0.72 -13.22 7.54
C ALA A 239 -1.43 -11.85 7.55
N GLY A 240 -1.20 -11.06 8.60
CA GLY A 240 -1.68 -9.68 8.70
C GLY A 240 -1.15 -8.78 7.61
N LEU A 241 0.15 -8.89 7.29
CA LEU A 241 0.77 -8.14 6.20
C LEU A 241 0.18 -8.53 4.84
N ARG A 242 -0.02 -9.83 4.56
CA ARG A 242 -0.66 -10.28 3.31
C ARG A 242 -2.05 -9.68 3.16
N ARG A 243 -2.90 -9.82 4.18
CA ARG A 243 -4.26 -9.31 4.13
C ARG A 243 -4.29 -7.79 4.04
N ALA A 244 -3.43 -7.11 4.79
CA ALA A 244 -3.34 -5.66 4.71
C ALA A 244 -2.83 -5.21 3.33
N ALA A 245 -1.84 -5.88 2.72
CA ALA A 245 -1.40 -5.60 1.35
C ALA A 245 -2.46 -5.96 0.28
N GLY A 246 -3.40 -6.86 0.60
CA GLY A 246 -4.56 -7.16 -0.24
C GLY A 246 -5.74 -6.20 -0.04
N LEU A 247 -5.72 -5.36 0.99
CA LEU A 247 -6.81 -4.43 1.32
C LEU A 247 -6.39 -2.96 1.31
N LEU A 248 -5.08 -2.72 1.23
CA LEU A 248 -4.35 -1.45 1.15
C LEU A 248 -3.54 -1.39 -0.13
#